data_AF-A0A822DK94-F1
#
_entry.id   AF-A0A822DK94-F1
#
_cell.length_a   1.000
_cell.length_b   1.000
_cell.length_c   1.000
_cell.angle_alpha   90.00
_cell.angle_beta   90.00
_cell.angle_gamma   90.00
#
_symmetry.space_group_name_H-M   'P 1'
#
loop_
_entity.id
_entity.type
_entity.pdbx_description
1 polymer ?
#
loop_
_entity_poly.entity_id
_entity_poly.type
_entity_poly.pdbx_seq_one_letter_code
_entity_poly.pdbx_strand_id
1 'polypeptide(L)'
;ACKLYGTEEDVKFMFVGLIQRCEQIAMPTITLSQATDVFDERFYALPNLLDALSAIIIEMTNIGEEFLGPLERLTVMTIDYYPRYQPKPQATTCSSVIKMILAL
;
A
#
# COMPACT_ATOMS: atom_id res chain seq x y z
N ALA A 1 5.70 -0.49 -17.36
CA ALA A 1 5.74 -1.59 -18.36
C ALA A 1 4.38 -2.26 -18.58
N CYS A 2 3.55 -2.49 -17.55
CA CYS A 2 2.21 -3.09 -17.75
C CYS A 2 1.31 -2.30 -18.70
N LYS A 3 1.32 -0.96 -18.64
CA LYS A 3 0.56 -0.09 -19.58
C LYS A 3 1.04 -0.17 -21.05
N LEU A 4 2.26 -0.66 -21.30
CA LEU A 4 2.78 -0.84 -22.66
C LEU A 4 2.25 -2.10 -23.35
N TYR A 5 1.77 -3.09 -22.58
CA TYR A 5 1.41 -4.42 -23.09
C TYR A 5 0.02 -4.91 -22.66
N GLY A 6 -0.60 -4.29 -21.64
CA GLY A 6 -1.94 -4.64 -21.14
C GLY A 6 -2.97 -3.55 -21.46
N THR A 7 -4.24 -3.94 -21.47
CA THR A 7 -5.37 -3.01 -21.62
C THR A 7 -5.58 -2.19 -20.33
N GLU A 8 -6.36 -1.11 -20.39
CA GLU A 8 -6.73 -0.36 -19.18
C GLU A 8 -7.46 -1.23 -18.15
N GLU A 9 -8.23 -2.22 -18.61
CA GLU A 9 -8.93 -3.18 -17.75
C GLU A 9 -7.96 -4.11 -17.01
N ASP A 10 -6.88 -4.57 -17.68
CA ASP A 10 -5.85 -5.40 -17.04
C ASP A 10 -5.11 -4.61 -15.95
N VAL A 11 -4.79 -3.35 -16.23
CA VAL A 11 -4.14 -2.46 -15.26
C VAL A 11 -5.08 -2.20 -14.07
N LYS A 12 -6.37 -1.96 -14.33
CA LYS A 12 -7.38 -1.79 -13.27
C LYS A 12 -7.56 -3.06 -12.45
N PHE A 13 -7.54 -4.25 -13.06
CA PHE A 13 -7.63 -5.52 -12.36
C PHE A 13 -6.44 -5.74 -11.42
N MET A 14 -5.21 -5.50 -11.91
CA MET A 14 -4.00 -5.57 -11.08
C MET A 14 -4.04 -4.57 -9.93
N PHE A 15 -4.48 -3.34 -10.20
CA PHE A 15 -4.62 -2.28 -9.20
C PHE A 15 -5.57 -2.70 -8.07
N VAL A 16 -6.77 -3.18 -8.41
CA VAL A 16 -7.77 -3.66 -7.44
C VAL A 16 -7.21 -4.84 -6.64
N GLY A 17 -6.56 -5.81 -7.29
CA GLY A 17 -5.96 -6.96 -6.62
C GLY A 17 -4.87 -6.56 -5.62
N LEU A 18 -4.06 -5.54 -5.94
CA LEU A 18 -3.04 -5.01 -5.04
C LEU A 18 -3.64 -4.27 -3.85
N ILE A 19 -4.68 -3.46 -4.03
CA ILE A 19 -5.39 -2.81 -2.92
C ILE A 19 -5.91 -3.87 -1.96
N GLN A 20 -6.63 -4.88 -2.46
CA GLN A 20 -7.17 -5.95 -1.64
C GLN A 20 -6.06 -6.70 -0.88
N ARG A 21 -4.90 -6.91 -1.52
CA ARG A 21 -3.76 -7.56 -0.87
C ARG A 21 -3.17 -6.71 0.26
N CYS A 22 -3.07 -5.40 0.07
CA CYS A 22 -2.64 -4.47 1.11
C CYS A 22 -3.61 -4.48 2.29
N GLU A 23 -4.91 -4.44 2.02
CA GLU A 23 -5.95 -4.46 3.07
C GLU A 23 -5.93 -5.76 3.87
N GLN A 24 -5.72 -6.91 3.24
CA GLN A 24 -5.56 -8.20 3.93
C GLN A 24 -4.35 -8.25 4.88
N ILE A 25 -3.31 -7.46 4.62
CA ILE A 25 -2.12 -7.37 5.48
C ILE A 25 -2.35 -6.35 6.59
N ALA A 26 -2.86 -5.17 6.26
CA ALA A 26 -3.02 -4.08 7.20
C ALA A 26 -4.21 -4.28 8.16
N MET A 27 -5.38 -4.67 7.66
CA MET A 27 -6.63 -4.65 8.43
C MET A 27 -6.72 -5.72 9.52
N PRO A 28 -6.51 -7.03 9.24
CA PRO A 28 -6.67 -8.08 10.26
C PRO A 28 -5.62 -7.96 11.38
N THR A 29 -4.50 -7.35 11.04
CA THR A 29 -3.31 -7.29 11.88
C THR A 29 -3.35 -6.09 12.84
N ILE A 30 -4.01 -5.00 12.47
CA ILE A 30 -4.23 -3.86 13.37
C ILE A 30 -5.25 -4.23 14.45
N THR A 31 -6.31 -4.98 14.11
CA THR A 31 -7.27 -5.50 15.12
C THR A 31 -6.60 -6.43 16.13
N LEU A 32 -5.63 -7.24 15.69
CA LEU A 32 -4.90 -8.16 16.57
C LEU A 32 -3.75 -7.48 17.34
N SER A 33 -2.97 -6.61 16.71
CA SER A 33 -1.79 -5.97 17.34
C SER A 33 -2.08 -4.71 18.17
N GLN A 34 -3.32 -4.22 18.15
CA GLN A 34 -3.80 -3.32 19.20
C GLN A 34 -4.07 -4.10 20.51
N ALA A 35 -4.33 -5.41 20.41
CA ALA A 35 -4.56 -6.30 21.55
C ALA A 35 -3.30 -7.05 22.01
N THR A 36 -2.29 -7.19 21.14
CA THR A 36 -1.01 -7.82 21.45
C THR A 36 0.16 -6.96 20.97
N ASP A 37 1.18 -6.73 21.81
CA ASP A 37 2.39 -5.96 21.48
C ASP A 37 3.33 -6.72 20.53
N VAL A 38 2.76 -7.49 19.60
CA VAL A 38 3.47 -8.37 18.66
C VAL A 38 3.41 -7.75 17.28
N PHE A 39 4.58 -7.39 16.76
CA PHE A 39 4.71 -6.96 15.37
C PHE A 39 4.51 -8.15 14.45
N ASP A 40 3.60 -8.03 13.50
CA ASP A 40 3.37 -9.06 12.50
C ASP A 40 4.30 -8.85 11.31
N GLU A 41 5.10 -9.87 11.01
CA GLU A 41 6.08 -9.84 9.93
C GLU A 41 5.46 -9.58 8.54
N ARG A 42 4.16 -9.83 8.36
CA ARG A 42 3.44 -9.50 7.11
C ARG A 42 3.51 -8.01 6.78
N PHE A 43 3.67 -7.14 7.78
CA PHE A 43 3.87 -5.71 7.55
C PHE A 43 5.16 -5.40 6.78
N TYR A 44 6.18 -6.25 6.84
CA TYR A 44 7.39 -6.06 6.02
C TYR A 44 7.12 -6.10 4.51
N ALA A 45 6.00 -6.68 4.07
CA ALA A 45 5.60 -6.65 2.67
C ALA A 45 4.87 -5.35 2.25
N LEU A 46 4.31 -4.60 3.21
CA LEU A 46 3.46 -3.44 2.93
C LEU A 46 4.19 -2.29 2.19
N PRO A 47 5.44 -1.93 2.53
CA PRO A 47 6.19 -0.92 1.78
C PRO A 47 6.32 -1.24 0.29
N ASN A 48 6.67 -2.48 -0.04
CA ASN A 48 6.83 -2.92 -1.44
C ASN A 48 5.50 -2.88 -2.20
N LEU A 49 4.39 -3.18 -1.53
CA LEU A 49 3.06 -3.10 -2.14
C LEU A 49 2.62 -1.65 -2.36
N LEU A 50 2.92 -0.74 -1.43
CA LEU A 50 2.70 0.70 -1.62
C LEU A 50 3.54 1.27 -2.76
N ASP A 51 4.80 0.84 -2.88
CA ASP A 51 5.64 1.19 -4.03
C ASP A 51 5.00 0.73 -5.34
N ALA A 52 4.49 -0.51 -5.40
CA ALA A 52 3.80 -1.02 -6.59
C ALA A 52 2.51 -0.24 -6.91
N LEU A 53 1.70 0.08 -5.89
CA LEU A 53 0.50 0.90 -6.05
C LEU A 53 0.83 2.29 -6.56
N SER A 54 1.83 2.97 -5.97
CA SER A 54 2.26 4.31 -6.40
C SER A 54 2.70 4.31 -7.86
N ALA A 55 3.45 3.29 -8.28
CA ALA A 55 3.90 3.16 -9.67
C ALA A 55 2.75 2.92 -10.65
N ILE A 56 1.70 2.19 -10.25
CA ILE A 56 0.52 1.99 -11.08
C ILE A 56 -0.29 3.27 -11.19
N ILE A 57 -0.50 3.97 -10.06
CA ILE A 57 -1.30 5.19 -10.01
C ILE A 57 -0.72 6.28 -10.91
N ILE A 58 0.60 6.47 -10.90
CA ILE A 58 1.30 7.43 -11.78
C ILE A 58 1.03 7.12 -13.27
N GLU A 59 0.81 5.85 -13.59
CA GLU A 59 0.51 5.42 -14.96
C GLU A 59 -1.00 5.48 -15.28
N MET A 60 -1.88 5.67 -14.30
CA MET A 60 -3.33 5.79 -14.53
C MET A 60 -3.69 7.22 -14.94
N THR A 61 -4.57 7.36 -15.94
CA THR A 61 -5.08 8.67 -16.39
C THR A 61 -6.14 9.25 -15.45
N ASN A 62 -6.88 8.38 -14.76
CA ASN A 62 -7.89 8.76 -13.78
C ASN A 62 -8.03 7.65 -12.74
N ILE A 63 -7.98 8.01 -11.46
CA ILE A 63 -8.28 7.11 -10.34
C ILE A 63 -9.77 7.30 -10.00
N GLY A 64 -10.55 6.23 -10.05
CA GLY A 64 -11.94 6.27 -9.59
C GLY A 64 -12.04 6.67 -8.11
N GLU A 65 -13.01 7.54 -7.78
CA GLU A 65 -13.22 8.03 -6.40
C GLU A 65 -13.42 6.88 -5.39
N GLU A 66 -13.93 5.74 -5.85
CA GLU A 66 -14.12 4.54 -5.02
C GLU A 66 -12.81 3.99 -4.43
N PHE A 67 -11.66 4.32 -5.02
CA PHE A 67 -10.35 3.84 -4.59
C PHE A 67 -9.62 4.80 -3.66
N LEU A 68 -9.99 6.08 -3.60
CA LEU A 68 -9.31 7.08 -2.78
C LEU A 68 -9.35 6.71 -1.28
N GLY A 69 -10.54 6.37 -0.77
CA GLY A 69 -10.71 5.99 0.64
C GLY A 69 -9.84 4.79 1.08
N PRO A 70 -9.80 3.68 0.32
CA PRO A 70 -8.85 2.59 0.59
C PRO A 70 -7.38 3.02 0.58
N LEU A 71 -6.94 3.81 -0.41
CA LEU A 71 -5.54 4.23 -0.56
C LEU A 71 -5.09 5.19 0.57
N GLU A 72 -5.92 6.16 0.91
CA GLU A 72 -5.69 7.06 2.05
C GLU A 72 -5.55 6.27 3.35
N ARG A 73 -6.46 5.31 3.57
CA ARG A 73 -6.45 4.48 4.77
C ARG A 73 -5.20 3.60 4.85
N LEU A 74 -4.78 2.99 3.75
CA LEU A 74 -3.53 2.22 3.69
C LEU A 74 -2.30 3.10 3.99
N THR A 75 -2.31 4.33 3.48
CA THR A 75 -1.24 5.32 3.73
C THR A 75 -1.17 5.69 5.22
N VAL A 76 -2.30 6.08 5.80
CA VAL A 76 -2.41 6.44 7.22
C VAL A 76 -2.02 5.27 8.12
N MET A 77 -2.50 4.06 7.82
CA MET A 77 -2.14 2.85 8.56
C MET A 77 -0.65 2.56 8.54
N THR A 78 0.01 2.76 7.39
CA THR A 78 1.45 2.53 7.26
C THR A 78 2.26 3.54 8.08
N ILE A 79 1.80 4.79 8.17
CA ILE A 79 2.39 5.83 9.01
C ILE A 79 2.22 5.46 10.50
N ASP A 80 1.03 5.04 10.92
CA ASP A 80 0.77 4.66 12.32
C ASP A 80 1.62 3.45 12.76
N TYR A 81 1.85 2.51 11.83
CA TYR A 81 2.64 1.31 12.10
C TYR A 81 4.16 1.52 11.97
N TYR A 82 4.59 2.64 11.37
CA TYR A 82 5.99 2.97 11.12
C TYR A 82 6.91 2.81 12.35
N PRO A 83 6.55 3.30 13.56
CA PRO A 83 7.43 3.20 14.73
C PRO A 83 7.71 1.76 15.17
N ARG A 84 6.87 0.81 14.75
CA ARG A 84 6.98 -0.60 15.13
C ARG A 84 7.93 -1.40 14.23
N TYR A 85 8.33 -0.85 13.08
CA TYR A 85 9.34 -1.48 12.22
C TYR A 85 10.72 -1.41 12.86
N GLN A 86 11.55 -2.43 12.63
CA GLN A 86 12.97 -2.37 12.96
C GLN A 86 13.70 -1.27 12.15
N PRO A 87 14.85 -0.74 12.62
CA PRO A 87 15.50 0.44 12.03
C PRO A 87 15.88 0.30 10.55
N LYS A 88 16.23 -0.90 10.09
CA LYS A 88 16.66 -1.14 8.70
C LYS A 88 15.51 -1.02 7.68
N PRO A 89 14.32 -1.61 7.90
CA PRO A 89 13.17 -1.41 7.01
C PRO A 89 12.49 -0.03 7.11
N GLN A 90 12.72 0.76 8.16
CA GLN A 90 12.09 2.08 8.33
C GLN A 90 12.35 3.03 7.15
N ALA A 91 13.59 3.14 6.67
CA ALA A 91 13.91 4.04 5.55
C ALA A 91 13.14 3.67 4.26
N THR A 92 13.01 2.37 3.97
CA THR A 92 12.23 1.87 2.84
C THR A 92 10.75 2.20 3.02
N THR A 93 10.18 1.93 4.20
CA THR A 93 8.78 2.26 4.52
C THR A 93 8.49 3.75 4.32
N CYS A 94 9.39 4.62 4.79
CA CYS A 94 9.26 6.07 4.61
C CYS A 94 9.23 6.45 3.12
N SER A 95 10.16 5.90 2.32
CA SER A 95 10.17 6.14 0.88
C SER A 95 8.88 5.70 0.19
N SER A 96 8.34 4.54 0.54
CA SER A 96 7.12 4.01 -0.09
C SER A 96 5.90 4.87 0.25
N VAL A 97 5.80 5.36 1.49
CA VAL A 97 4.74 6.29 1.91
C VAL A 97 4.83 7.62 1.15
N ILE A 98 6.03 8.19 1.00
CA ILE A 98 6.22 9.44 0.26
C ILE A 98 5.79 9.28 -1.21
N LYS A 99 6.18 8.19 -1.86
CA LYS A 99 5.77 7.90 -3.25
C LYS A 99 4.26 7.75 -3.38
N MET A 100 3.63 7.09 -2.41
CA MET A 100 2.17 6.95 -2.38
C MET A 100 1.47 8.30 -2.26
N ILE A 101 1.96 9.20 -1.39
CA ILE A 101 1.43 10.56 -1.24
C ILE A 101 1.63 11.39 -2.51
N LEU A 102 2.77 11.24 -3.20
CA LEU A 102 3.03 11.96 -4.45
C LEU A 102 2.23 11.43 -5.64
N ALA A 103 1.77 10.18 -5.57
CA ALA A 103 1.01 9.54 -6.63
C ALA A 103 -0.49 9.89 -6.57
N LEU A 104 -1.02 10.12 -5.36
CA LEU A 104 -2.39 10.60 -5.11
C LEU A 104 -2.51 12.10 -5.41
#